data_AF-B0MU60-F1
#
_entry.id   AF-B0MU60-F1
#
_cell.length_a   1.000
_cell.length_b   1.000
_cell.length_c   1.000
_cell.angle_alpha   90.00
_cell.angle_beta   90.00
_cell.angle_gamma   90.00
#
_symmetry.space_group_name_H-M   'P 1'
#
loop_
_entity.id
_entity.type
_entity.pdbx_description
1 polymer ?
#
loop_
_entity_poly.entity_id
_entity_poly.type
_entity_poly.pdbx_seq_one_letter_code
_entity_poly.pdbx_strand_id
1 'polypeptide(L)'
;MRYLTVDGYFDGTGIRDAANGGYLEHDEVGISPDLSKRIDVWLEQYWKEFIKGFPDRDKVVELDEEGIRIARRLKKEFPEDKIGYFSDARMVALYDEKVHGGF
;
A
#
# COMPACT_ATOMS: atom_id res chain seq x y z
N MET A 1 -12.71 12.88 2.74
CA MET A 1 -12.04 11.74 3.40
C MET A 1 -12.15 10.53 2.48
N ARG A 2 -11.05 10.20 1.84
CA ARG A 2 -10.87 8.97 1.05
C ARG A 2 -10.48 7.83 1.97
N TYR A 3 -10.64 6.60 1.48
CA TYR A 3 -10.04 5.43 2.11
C TYR A 3 -9.07 4.81 1.14
N LEU A 4 -7.78 4.99 1.40
CA LEU A 4 -6.70 4.52 0.54
C LEU A 4 -6.00 3.34 1.20
N THR A 5 -5.73 2.30 0.41
CA THR A 5 -4.91 1.17 0.85
C THR A 5 -3.65 1.12 0.02
N VAL A 6 -2.49 1.09 0.67
CA VAL A 6 -1.24 0.70 0.02
C VAL A 6 -1.32 -0.80 -0.22
N ASP A 7 -1.25 -1.23 -1.48
CA ASP A 7 -1.53 -2.60 -1.89
C ASP A 7 -0.39 -3.14 -2.75
N GLY A 8 0.16 -4.30 -2.35
CA GLY A 8 1.29 -4.94 -3.06
C GLY A 8 0.89 -5.69 -4.33
N TYR A 9 -0.37 -5.60 -4.76
CA TYR A 9 -0.87 -6.32 -5.92
C TYR A 9 -0.13 -6.00 -7.22
N PHE A 10 0.22 -7.05 -7.97
CA PHE A 10 1.16 -6.99 -9.09
C PHE A 10 0.69 -6.17 -10.31
N ASP A 11 -0.61 -5.99 -10.50
CA ASP A 11 -1.22 -5.23 -11.62
C ASP A 11 -1.84 -3.92 -11.13
N GLY A 12 -1.49 -3.49 -9.91
CA GLY A 12 -1.96 -2.26 -9.31
C GLY A 12 -0.96 -1.12 -9.42
N THR A 13 -1.41 0.07 -9.06
CA THR A 13 -0.59 1.28 -8.93
C THR A 13 0.06 1.40 -7.55
N GLY A 14 -0.11 0.40 -6.67
CA GLY A 14 0.29 0.46 -5.27
C GLY A 14 -0.68 1.22 -4.37
N ILE A 15 -1.64 1.94 -4.93
CA ILE A 15 -2.68 2.66 -4.19
C ILE A 15 -4.06 2.19 -4.66
N ARG A 16 -4.82 1.56 -3.76
CA ARG A 16 -6.18 1.11 -4.01
C ARG A 16 -7.20 2.04 -3.34
N ASP A 17 -8.25 2.42 -4.05
CA ASP A 17 -9.43 3.02 -3.43
C ASP A 17 -10.23 1.92 -2.72
N ALA A 18 -10.12 1.88 -1.40
CA ALA A 18 -10.79 0.86 -0.60
C ALA A 18 -12.30 1.07 -0.48
N ALA A 19 -12.81 2.28 -0.77
CA ALA A 19 -14.23 2.59 -0.71
C ALA A 19 -14.94 2.27 -2.03
N ASN A 20 -14.34 2.64 -3.16
CA ASN A 20 -14.94 2.48 -4.49
C ASN A 20 -14.40 1.28 -5.27
N GLY A 21 -13.30 0.69 -4.80
CA GLY A 21 -12.56 -0.34 -5.54
C GLY A 21 -11.70 0.26 -6.66
N GLY A 22 -10.78 -0.56 -7.16
CA GLY A 22 -9.84 -0.15 -8.21
C GLY A 22 -8.58 0.52 -7.70
N TYR A 23 -7.61 0.69 -8.60
CA TYR A 23 -6.32 1.31 -8.34
C TYR A 23 -6.32 2.75 -8.86
N LEU A 24 -5.67 3.64 -8.14
CA LEU A 24 -5.59 5.07 -8.45
C LEU A 24 -4.17 5.44 -8.86
N GLU A 25 -4.03 6.24 -9.90
CA GLU A 25 -2.73 6.75 -10.32
C GLU A 25 -2.18 7.78 -9.31
N HIS A 26 -0.86 7.90 -9.22
CA HIS A 26 -0.23 8.76 -8.21
C HIS A 26 -0.60 10.24 -8.35
N ASP A 27 -0.80 10.71 -9.59
CA ASP A 27 -1.22 12.07 -9.92
C ASP A 27 -2.70 12.32 -9.60
N GLU A 28 -3.57 11.33 -9.79
CA GLU A 28 -4.98 11.37 -9.36
C GLU A 28 -5.11 11.50 -7.83
N VAL A 29 -4.22 10.82 -7.10
CA VAL A 29 -4.20 10.90 -5.63
C VAL A 29 -3.58 12.21 -5.15
N GLY A 30 -2.68 12.80 -5.93
CA GLY A 30 -1.91 14.00 -5.60
C GLY A 30 -0.71 13.73 -4.71
N ILE A 31 -0.09 12.54 -4.83
CA ILE A 31 1.04 12.10 -4.01
C ILE A 31 2.30 12.90 -4.37
N SER A 32 3.14 13.20 -3.38
CA SER A 32 4.41 13.87 -3.64
C SER A 32 5.31 13.06 -4.59
N PRO A 33 6.10 13.70 -5.47
CA PRO A 33 6.97 12.98 -6.41
C PRO A 33 7.96 12.02 -5.73
N ASP A 34 8.44 12.36 -4.54
CA ASP A 34 9.33 11.51 -3.74
C ASP A 34 8.62 10.23 -3.27
N LEU A 35 7.41 10.35 -2.75
CA LEU A 35 6.63 9.21 -2.29
C LEU A 35 6.13 8.35 -3.47
N SER A 36 5.72 8.98 -4.56
CA SER A 36 5.34 8.30 -5.82
C SER A 36 6.47 7.38 -6.29
N LYS A 37 7.69 7.91 -6.44
CA LYS A 37 8.87 7.12 -6.81
C LYS A 37 9.16 5.98 -5.83
N ARG A 38 8.94 6.20 -4.54
CA ARG A 38 9.15 5.18 -3.51
C ARG A 38 8.15 4.03 -3.63
N ILE A 39 6.89 4.33 -3.97
CA ILE A 39 5.86 3.32 -4.24
C ILE A 39 6.24 2.51 -5.48
N ASP A 40 6.66 3.16 -6.57
CA ASP A 40 7.08 2.47 -7.81
C ASP A 40 8.20 1.45 -7.55
N VAL A 41 9.24 1.88 -6.82
CA VAL A 41 10.38 1.00 -6.49
C VAL A 41 9.96 -0.14 -5.57
N TRP A 42 9.08 0.13 -4.60
CA TRP A 42 8.56 -0.89 -3.70
C TRP A 42 7.73 -1.93 -4.44
N LEU A 43 6.81 -1.51 -5.32
CA LEU A 43 6.01 -2.39 -6.19
C LEU A 43 6.89 -3.26 -7.08
N GLU A 44 7.93 -2.68 -7.70
CA GLU A 44 8.85 -3.44 -8.56
C GLU A 44 9.54 -4.57 -7.77
N GLN A 45 9.90 -4.32 -6.50
CA GLN A 45 10.47 -5.36 -5.64
C GLN A 45 9.42 -6.40 -5.24
N TYR A 46 8.20 -5.98 -4.94
CA TYR A 46 7.09 -6.88 -4.63
C TYR A 46 6.81 -7.82 -5.80
N TRP A 47 6.79 -7.28 -7.02
CA TRP A 47 6.61 -8.02 -8.26
C TRP A 47 7.70 -9.08 -8.50
N LYS A 48 8.97 -8.72 -8.25
CA LYS A 48 10.10 -9.67 -8.37
C LYS A 48 9.95 -10.88 -7.46
N GLU A 49 9.38 -10.70 -6.27
CA GLU A 49 9.10 -11.81 -5.34
C GLU A 49 7.81 -12.55 -5.69
N PHE A 50 6.78 -11.84 -6.18
CA PHE A 50 5.54 -12.44 -6.66
C PHE A 50 5.79 -13.45 -7.80
N ILE A 51 6.60 -13.08 -8.81
CA ILE A 51 6.94 -13.99 -9.93
C ILE A 51 7.56 -15.31 -9.42
N LYS A 52 8.30 -15.26 -8.31
CA LYS A 52 8.92 -16.44 -7.70
C LYS A 52 7.97 -17.22 -6.79
N GLY A 53 6.76 -16.73 -6.56
CA GLY A 53 5.77 -17.30 -5.64
C GLY A 53 6.08 -17.03 -4.17
N PHE A 54 6.72 -15.90 -3.85
CA PHE A 54 7.10 -15.49 -2.49
C PHE A 54 7.85 -16.57 -1.67
N PRO A 55 8.96 -17.14 -2.20
CA PRO A 55 9.65 -18.25 -1.53
C PRO A 55 10.42 -17.79 -0.29
N ASP A 56 10.87 -16.53 -0.27
CA ASP A 56 11.65 -15.94 0.82
C ASP A 56 10.74 -15.17 1.78
N ARG A 57 10.54 -15.74 2.97
CA ARG A 57 9.68 -15.14 4.00
C ARG A 57 10.27 -13.89 4.61
N ASP A 58 11.60 -13.82 4.76
CA ASP A 58 12.26 -12.65 5.31
C ASP A 58 12.12 -11.49 4.32
N LYS A 59 12.22 -11.77 3.03
CA LYS A 59 11.96 -10.75 2.01
C LYS A 59 10.53 -10.23 2.01
N VAL A 60 9.54 -11.11 2.22
CA VAL A 60 8.14 -10.69 2.40
C VAL A 60 7.98 -9.79 3.63
N VAL A 61 8.64 -10.09 4.74
CA VAL A 61 8.64 -9.20 5.93
C VAL A 61 9.19 -7.81 5.57
N GLU A 62 10.33 -7.73 4.89
CA GLU A 62 10.92 -6.46 4.47
C GLU A 62 9.98 -5.63 3.58
N LEU A 63 9.32 -6.30 2.63
CA LEU A 63 8.35 -5.68 1.72
C LEU A 63 7.12 -5.17 2.47
N ASP A 64 6.61 -5.95 3.42
CA ASP A 64 5.47 -5.56 4.25
C ASP A 64 5.80 -4.36 5.13
N GLU A 65 6.98 -4.36 5.75
CA GLU A 65 7.44 -3.23 6.55
C GLU A 65 7.59 -1.95 5.72
N GLU A 66 8.05 -2.07 4.47
CA GLU A 66 8.15 -0.94 3.55
C GLU A 66 6.78 -0.42 3.14
N GLY A 67 5.83 -1.30 2.82
CA GLY A 67 4.44 -0.92 2.55
C GLY A 67 3.79 -0.18 3.72
N ILE A 68 4.05 -0.60 4.96
CA ILE A 68 3.60 0.11 6.17
C ILE A 68 4.28 1.49 6.30
N ARG A 69 5.57 1.61 5.98
CA ARG A 69 6.27 2.92 5.99
C ARG A 69 5.69 3.88 4.96
N ILE A 70 5.36 3.38 3.76
CA ILE A 70 4.66 4.15 2.72
C ILE A 70 3.29 4.58 3.21
N ALA A 71 2.48 3.68 3.79
CA ALA A 71 1.16 4.00 4.34
C ALA A 71 1.23 5.10 5.40
N ARG A 72 2.20 5.03 6.32
CA ARG A 72 2.43 6.07 7.32
C ARG A 72 2.87 7.40 6.70
N ARG A 73 3.58 7.38 5.57
CA ARG A 73 3.99 8.60 4.86
C ARG A 73 2.80 9.23 4.14
N LEU A 74 1.97 8.43 3.46
CA LEU A 74 0.69 8.89 2.90
C LEU A 74 -0.18 9.55 3.96
N LYS A 75 -0.26 8.97 5.17
CA LYS A 75 -1.02 9.58 6.27
C LYS A 75 -0.52 10.97 6.66
N LYS A 76 0.79 11.24 6.53
CA LYS A 76 1.36 12.57 6.77
C LYS A 76 1.04 13.55 5.65
N GLU A 77 0.97 13.09 4.40
CA GLU A 77 0.59 13.91 3.25
C GLU A 77 -0.92 14.18 3.20
N PHE A 78 -1.73 13.23 3.69
CA PHE A 78 -3.19 13.29 3.74
C PHE A 78 -3.74 12.97 5.14
N PRO A 79 -3.60 13.89 6.12
CA PRO A 79 -3.99 13.62 7.52
C PRO A 79 -5.47 13.26 7.71
N GLU A 80 -6.34 13.81 6.86
CA GLU A 80 -7.80 13.63 6.91
C GLU A 80 -8.27 12.32 6.27
N ASP A 81 -7.43 11.65 5.48
CA ASP A 81 -7.79 10.41 4.81
C ASP A 81 -7.49 9.20 5.70
N LYS A 82 -8.27 8.14 5.54
CA LYS A 82 -7.98 6.84 6.20
C LYS A 82 -7.00 6.09 5.34
N ILE A 83 -5.90 5.66 5.93
CA ILE A 83 -4.84 4.96 5.20
C ILE A 83 -4.64 3.57 5.79
N GLY A 84 -4.64 2.56 4.92
CA GLY A 84 -4.33 1.17 5.25
C GLY A 84 -3.16 0.63 4.42
N TYR A 85 -2.77 -0.60 4.73
CA TYR A 85 -1.80 -1.42 4.00
C TYR A 85 -2.29 -2.87 3.95
N PHE A 86 -2.23 -3.45 2.75
CA PHE A 86 -2.55 -4.84 2.48
C PHE A 86 -1.33 -5.58 1.93
N SER A 87 -1.00 -6.71 2.57
CA SER A 87 0.04 -7.62 2.10
C SER A 87 -0.58 -8.63 1.14
N ASP A 88 -0.26 -8.50 -0.14
CA ASP A 88 -0.70 -9.45 -1.19
C ASP A 88 -0.06 -10.83 -0.98
N ALA A 89 1.22 -10.87 -0.61
CA ALA A 89 1.94 -12.12 -0.34
C ALA A 89 1.31 -12.97 0.78
N ARG A 90 0.66 -12.31 1.75
CA ARG A 90 0.03 -12.96 2.91
C ARG A 90 -1.49 -12.93 2.85
N MET A 91 -2.06 -12.24 1.87
CA MET A 91 -3.50 -12.02 1.71
C MET A 91 -4.17 -11.44 2.97
N VAL A 92 -3.52 -10.47 3.63
CA VAL A 92 -4.02 -9.89 4.89
C VAL A 92 -3.68 -8.41 5.04
N ALA A 93 -4.58 -7.65 5.67
CA ALA A 93 -4.29 -6.28 6.08
C ALA A 93 -3.39 -6.28 7.32
N LEU A 94 -2.19 -5.70 7.21
CA LEU A 94 -1.21 -5.64 8.31
C LEU A 94 -1.16 -4.27 8.99
N TYR A 95 -1.69 -3.24 8.35
CA TYR A 95 -1.91 -1.93 8.95
C TYR A 95 -3.24 -1.40 8.44
N ASP A 96 -4.12 -1.07 9.36
CA ASP A 96 -5.42 -0.51 9.02
C ASP A 96 -5.77 0.50 10.11
N GLU A 97 -5.99 1.75 9.71
CA GLU A 97 -6.65 2.73 10.55
C GLU A 97 -8.14 2.37 10.65
N LYS A 98 -8.46 1.20 11.24
CA LYS A 98 -9.84 0.89 11.60
C LYS A 98 -10.35 2.03 12.46
N VAL A 99 -11.36 2.69 11.91
CA VAL A 99 -12.21 3.65 12.59
C VAL A 99 -12.46 3.13 14.01
N HIS A 100 -12.01 3.84 15.02
CA HIS A 100 -12.60 3.71 16.35
C HIS A 100 -14.05 4.19 16.22
N GLY A 101 -14.90 3.26 15.80
CA GLY A 101 -16.33 3.37 15.59
C GLY A 101 -16.87 1.97 15.72
N GLY A 102 -16.73 1.41 16.92
CA GLY A 102 -17.50 0.25 17.31
C GLY A 102 -18.98 0.57 17.15
N PHE A 103 -19.70 -0.35 16.53
CA PHE A 103 -21.09 -0.58 16.84
C PHE A 103 -21.15 -1.75 17.81
#